data_AF-A0A7K4B3A7-F1
#
_entry.id   AF-A0A7K4B3A7-F1
#
_cell.length_a   1.000
_cell.length_b   1.000
_cell.length_c   1.000
_cell.angle_alpha   90.00
_cell.angle_beta   90.00
_cell.angle_gamma   90.00
#
_symmetry.space_group_name_H-M   'P 1'
#
loop_
_entity.id
_entity.type
_entity.pdbx_description
1 polymer ?
#
loop_
_entity_poly.entity_id
_entity_poly.type
_entity_poly.pdbx_seq_one_letter_code
_entity_poly.pdbx_strand_id
1 'polypeptide(L)'
;SEIKRKDVWSIPLTMLREVIINALVHADYSQIGAPIRLSFFDDRIEVKNPGILLPGMTIEDVKSGVSKIRNRVIARVFRELDLIEQWGSGFRRILQEAAELGLTEPVIEEIGMRVRVTVFLSEELVIHTEGLSRDQVGTKSGLSPSGRNQVDLNDEQRMVLQKCIQESGITDLMAVVQRTNRSTFREAVINPLLDKGLLEMTIPDKPNSSKQKYRITPKGKDLLAI
;
A
#
# COMPACT_ATOMS: atom_id res chain seq x y z
N SER A 1 15.13 14.26 -28.97
CA SER A 1 13.78 14.04 -28.42
C SER A 1 13.58 12.57 -28.17
N GLU A 2 13.76 12.09 -26.95
CA GLU A 2 13.58 10.66 -26.63
C GLU A 2 12.16 10.41 -26.11
N ILE A 3 11.23 10.18 -27.04
CA ILE A 3 9.93 9.58 -26.73
C ILE A 3 10.13 8.06 -26.82
N LYS A 4 10.76 7.48 -25.79
CA LYS A 4 10.88 6.03 -25.62
C LYS A 4 9.99 5.60 -24.46
N ARG A 5 9.30 4.47 -24.63
CA ARG A 5 8.57 3.79 -23.56
C ARG A 5 9.53 3.52 -22.41
N LYS A 6 9.17 3.95 -21.20
CA LYS A 6 9.83 3.59 -19.94
C LYS A 6 8.87 2.73 -19.16
N ASP A 7 9.28 1.52 -18.78
CA ASP A 7 8.52 0.71 -17.84
C ASP A 7 8.78 1.27 -16.44
N VAL A 8 7.75 1.88 -15.84
CA VAL A 8 7.79 2.44 -14.49
C VAL A 8 7.08 1.45 -13.57
N TRP A 9 7.82 0.88 -12.62
CA TRP A 9 7.25 0.04 -11.58
C TRP A 9 6.45 0.91 -10.61
N SER A 10 5.26 0.49 -10.22
CA SER A 10 4.50 1.12 -9.12
C SER A 10 5.22 0.99 -7.78
N ILE A 11 6.11 0.01 -7.66
CA ILE A 11 6.97 -0.22 -6.50
C ILE A 11 8.31 0.49 -6.73
N PRO A 12 8.74 1.39 -5.83
CA PRO A 12 10.05 2.02 -5.90
C PRO A 12 11.14 1.01 -5.54
N LEU A 13 11.57 0.20 -6.51
CA LEU A 13 12.46 -0.95 -6.31
C LEU A 13 13.82 -0.58 -5.72
N THR A 14 14.37 0.55 -6.14
CA THR A 14 15.60 1.20 -5.66
C THR A 14 15.51 1.55 -4.18
N MET A 15 14.45 2.26 -3.80
CA MET A 15 14.14 2.61 -2.42
C MET A 15 13.95 1.36 -1.56
N LEU A 16 13.16 0.40 -2.04
CA LEU A 16 12.89 -0.85 -1.33
C LEU A 16 14.17 -1.68 -1.15
N ARG A 17 15.01 -1.78 -2.17
CA ARG A 17 16.33 -2.42 -2.09
C ARG A 17 17.15 -1.82 -0.98
N GLU A 18 17.21 -0.49 -0.89
CA GLU A 18 17.97 0.21 0.13
C GLU A 18 17.42 -0.02 1.54
N VAL A 19 16.09 -0.02 1.70
CA VAL A 19 15.43 -0.35 2.98
C VAL A 19 15.74 -1.79 3.41
N ILE A 20 15.69 -2.75 2.49
CA ILE A 20 16.00 -4.16 2.77
C ILE A 20 17.46 -4.34 3.17
N ILE A 21 18.39 -3.69 2.45
CA ILE A 21 19.82 -3.73 2.77
C ILE A 21 20.08 -3.15 4.15
N ASN A 22 19.49 -1.99 4.47
CA ASN A 22 19.60 -1.40 5.80
C ASN A 22 19.01 -2.32 6.87
N ALA A 23 17.89 -2.98 6.59
CA ALA A 23 17.31 -3.94 7.52
C ALA A 23 18.30 -5.09 7.82
N LEU A 24 18.90 -5.70 6.79
CA LEU A 24 19.87 -6.79 6.94
C LEU A 24 21.14 -6.35 7.69
N VAL A 25 21.67 -5.17 7.40
CA VAL A 25 22.89 -4.67 8.05
C VAL A 25 22.65 -4.30 9.52
N HIS A 26 21.47 -3.78 9.85
CA HIS A 26 21.19 -3.23 11.19
C HIS A 26 20.31 -4.11 12.08
N ALA A 27 19.83 -5.27 11.59
CA ALA A 27 19.03 -6.21 12.35
C ALA A 27 19.71 -6.68 13.65
N ASP A 28 18.94 -6.75 14.73
CA ASP A 28 19.37 -7.37 15.97
C ASP A 28 19.19 -8.90 15.91
N TYR A 29 20.19 -9.58 15.35
CA TYR A 29 20.20 -11.04 15.22
C TYR A 29 20.32 -11.79 16.56
N SER A 30 20.51 -11.10 17.68
CA SER A 30 20.47 -11.73 19.00
C SER A 30 19.05 -12.10 19.44
N GLN A 31 18.02 -11.47 18.85
CA GLN A 31 16.61 -11.75 19.12
C GLN A 31 16.14 -13.00 18.36
N ILE A 32 16.37 -14.16 18.95
CA ILE A 32 15.97 -15.45 18.37
C ILE A 32 14.45 -15.47 18.14
N GLY A 33 14.03 -15.87 16.93
CA GLY A 33 12.62 -15.94 16.54
C GLY A 33 12.01 -14.60 16.08
N ALA A 34 12.78 -13.52 16.01
CA ALA A 34 12.33 -12.24 15.49
C ALA A 34 12.87 -12.00 14.06
N PRO A 35 12.14 -12.41 13.00
CA PRO A 35 12.58 -12.16 11.63
C PRO A 35 12.39 -10.70 11.23
N ILE A 36 13.18 -10.27 10.25
CA ILE A 36 12.87 -9.11 9.41
C ILE A 36 11.57 -9.44 8.68
N ARG A 37 10.54 -8.61 8.82
CA ARG A 37 9.23 -8.83 8.20
C ARG A 37 8.98 -7.75 7.16
N LEU A 38 8.78 -8.18 5.91
CA LEU A 38 8.18 -7.36 4.86
C LEU A 38 6.66 -7.54 4.88
N SER A 39 5.93 -6.45 4.80
CA SER A 39 4.47 -6.44 4.69
C SER A 39 4.08 -5.51 3.56
N PHE A 40 3.40 -6.07 2.56
CA PHE A 40 2.88 -5.33 1.41
C PHE A 40 1.45 -4.96 1.70
N PHE A 41 1.14 -3.68 1.52
CA PHE A 41 -0.20 -3.11 1.56
C PHE A 41 -0.47 -2.43 0.21
N ASP A 42 -1.71 -2.04 -0.01
CA ASP A 42 -2.13 -1.43 -1.28
C ASP A 42 -1.51 -0.04 -1.47
N ASP A 43 -1.23 0.69 -0.39
CA ASP A 43 -0.68 2.05 -0.39
C ASP A 43 0.80 2.13 0.02
N ARG A 44 1.36 1.05 0.59
CA ARG A 44 2.71 1.08 1.18
C ARG A 44 3.34 -0.28 1.36
N ILE A 45 4.65 -0.28 1.55
CA ILE A 45 5.44 -1.43 1.96
C ILE A 45 6.06 -1.11 3.32
N GLU A 46 5.82 -1.97 4.32
CA GLU A 46 6.44 -1.87 5.64
C GLU A 46 7.55 -2.91 5.79
N VAL A 47 8.73 -2.47 6.22
CA VAL A 47 9.86 -3.31 6.61
C VAL A 47 10.06 -3.19 8.11
N LYS A 48 9.75 -4.25 8.86
CA LYS A 48 9.91 -4.34 10.31
C LYS A 48 11.16 -5.13 10.65
N ASN A 49 12.16 -4.45 11.18
CA ASN A 49 13.46 -5.00 11.55
C ASN A 49 13.54 -5.25 13.07
N PRO A 50 13.99 -6.43 13.55
CA PRO A 50 14.28 -6.65 14.97
C PRO A 50 15.35 -5.68 15.51
N GLY A 51 15.15 -5.23 16.74
CA GLY A 51 16.03 -4.31 17.44
C GLY A 51 15.56 -2.87 17.40
N ILE A 52 16.26 -2.02 18.16
CA ILE A 52 16.09 -0.57 18.20
C ILE A 52 17.31 0.11 17.57
N LEU A 53 17.25 1.42 17.38
CA LEU A 53 18.40 2.25 17.08
C LEU A 53 19.48 2.05 18.16
N LEU A 54 20.75 2.16 17.76
CA LEU A 54 21.85 2.04 18.71
C LEU A 54 21.80 3.20 19.72
N PRO A 55 22.18 2.98 21.00
CA PRO A 55 22.17 4.04 22.01
C PRO A 55 22.85 5.33 21.53
N GLY A 56 22.17 6.46 21.74
CA GLY A 56 22.61 7.77 21.24
C GLY A 56 22.51 7.91 19.72
N MET A 57 21.52 7.27 19.09
CA MET A 57 21.02 7.60 17.76
C MET A 57 19.55 7.97 17.89
N THR A 58 19.14 9.01 17.16
CA THR A 58 17.75 9.44 17.01
C THR A 58 17.24 9.13 15.60
N ILE A 59 15.94 9.31 15.40
CA ILE A 59 15.34 9.19 14.06
C ILE A 59 15.85 10.31 13.15
N GLU A 60 16.03 11.51 13.69
CA GLU A 60 16.58 12.68 13.00
C GLU A 60 18.03 12.46 12.57
N ASP A 61 18.83 11.78 13.39
CA ASP A 61 20.19 11.36 13.04
C ASP A 61 20.19 10.45 11.80
N VAL A 62 19.28 9.46 11.77
CA VAL A 62 19.14 8.56 10.61
C VAL A 62 18.71 9.34 9.36
N LYS A 63 17.74 10.25 9.50
CA LYS A 63 17.27 11.11 8.40
C LYS A 63 18.36 12.04 7.86
N SER A 64 19.22 12.56 8.73
CA SER A 64 20.37 13.41 8.34
C SER A 64 21.56 12.60 7.80
N GLY A 65 21.49 11.27 7.84
CA GLY A 65 22.50 10.37 7.28
C GLY A 65 23.61 9.97 8.25
N VAL A 66 23.42 10.18 9.55
CA VAL A 66 24.28 9.58 10.57
C VAL A 66 23.99 8.09 10.62
N SER A 67 25.03 7.26 10.50
CA SER A 67 24.88 5.80 10.54
C SER A 67 25.88 5.19 11.52
N LYS A 68 25.36 4.35 12.42
CA LYS A 68 26.15 3.47 13.28
C LYS A 68 25.84 2.02 12.92
N ILE A 69 26.87 1.28 12.52
CA ILE A 69 26.74 -0.11 12.04
C ILE A 69 26.66 -1.06 13.23
N ARG A 70 25.58 -1.85 13.29
CA ARG A 70 25.42 -2.93 14.28
C ARG A 70 26.24 -4.16 13.86
N ASN A 71 26.03 -4.65 12.63
CA ASN A 71 26.67 -5.88 12.15
C ASN A 71 27.83 -5.57 11.20
N ARG A 72 29.03 -5.32 11.75
CA ARG A 72 30.21 -4.88 10.97
C ARG A 72 30.66 -5.89 9.90
N VAL A 73 30.50 -7.19 10.15
CA VAL A 73 30.86 -8.25 9.18
C VAL A 73 29.91 -8.25 7.99
N ILE A 74 28.59 -8.20 8.25
CA ILE A 74 27.56 -8.14 7.20
C ILE A 74 27.75 -6.88 6.35
N ALA A 75 27.91 -5.74 7.02
CA ALA A 75 28.23 -4.47 6.40
C ALA A 75 29.44 -4.56 5.46
N ARG A 76 30.55 -5.16 5.93
CA ARG A 76 31.76 -5.33 5.11
C ARG A 76 31.50 -6.17 3.86
N VAL A 77 30.83 -7.32 4.01
CA VAL A 77 30.49 -8.20 2.88
C VAL A 77 29.60 -7.48 1.87
N PHE A 78 28.58 -6.75 2.33
CA PHE A 78 27.67 -6.02 1.44
C PHE A 78 28.39 -4.91 0.68
N ARG A 79 29.39 -4.27 1.29
CA ARG A 79 30.24 -3.30 0.59
C ARG A 79 31.14 -3.99 -0.44
N GLU A 80 31.73 -5.14 -0.12
CA GLU A 80 32.57 -5.91 -1.07
C GLU A 80 31.77 -6.49 -2.24
N LEU A 81 30.46 -6.67 -2.08
CA LEU A 81 29.51 -7.09 -3.12
C LEU A 81 28.88 -5.91 -3.89
N ASP A 82 29.34 -4.68 -3.68
CA ASP A 82 28.76 -3.46 -4.27
C ASP A 82 27.25 -3.30 -4.01
N LEU A 83 26.76 -3.86 -2.90
CA LEU A 83 25.38 -3.69 -2.45
C LEU A 83 25.19 -2.35 -1.72
N ILE A 84 26.26 -1.83 -1.10
CA ILE A 84 26.31 -0.57 -0.36
C ILE A 84 27.44 0.30 -0.90
N GLU A 85 27.10 1.47 -1.43
CA GLU A 85 28.08 2.41 -2.00
C GLU A 85 28.80 3.23 -0.91
N GLN A 86 28.04 3.83 0.02
CA GLN A 86 28.59 4.70 1.06
C GLN A 86 27.79 4.57 2.36
N TRP A 87 28.49 4.59 3.50
CA TRP A 87 27.87 4.55 4.81
C TRP A 87 27.06 5.82 5.09
N GLY A 88 25.81 5.67 5.53
CA GLY A 88 24.96 6.79 5.92
C GLY A 88 24.38 7.62 4.77
N SER A 89 24.61 7.23 3.51
CA SER A 89 23.92 7.85 2.36
C SER A 89 22.56 7.19 2.09
N GLY A 90 22.37 5.94 2.51
CA GLY A 90 21.23 5.11 2.14
C GLY A 90 19.86 5.73 2.40
N PHE A 91 19.62 6.13 3.65
CA PHE A 91 18.33 6.72 4.01
C PHE A 91 18.09 8.08 3.35
N ARG A 92 19.14 8.89 3.16
CA ARG A 92 19.01 10.16 2.42
C ARG A 92 18.66 9.94 0.96
N ARG A 93 19.23 8.92 0.30
CA ARG A 93 18.88 8.54 -1.06
C ARG A 93 17.42 8.12 -1.16
N ILE A 94 16.93 7.35 -0.19
CA ILE A 94 15.51 6.99 -0.06
C ILE A 94 14.62 8.24 -0.02
N LEU A 95 14.96 9.23 0.82
CA LEU A 95 14.19 10.47 0.93
C LEU A 95 14.24 11.33 -0.34
N GLN A 96 15.42 11.45 -0.95
CA GLN A 96 15.60 12.19 -2.19
C GLN A 96 14.81 11.56 -3.34
N GLU A 97 14.89 10.24 -3.48
CA GLU A 97 14.18 9.50 -4.52
C GLU A 97 12.65 9.60 -4.35
N ALA A 98 12.15 9.54 -3.11
CA ALA A 98 10.74 9.77 -2.85
C ALA A 98 10.30 11.15 -3.33
N ALA A 99 11.09 12.19 -3.04
CA ALA A 99 10.80 13.56 -3.47
C ALA A 99 10.86 13.71 -5.01
N GLU A 100 11.85 13.10 -5.66
CA GLU A 100 12.00 13.12 -7.13
C GLU A 100 10.83 12.41 -7.84
N LEU A 101 10.30 11.34 -7.23
CA LEU A 101 9.14 10.60 -7.74
C LEU A 101 7.80 11.20 -7.33
N GLY A 102 7.78 12.26 -6.52
CA GLY A 102 6.55 12.86 -5.99
C GLY A 102 5.78 11.95 -5.03
N LEU A 103 6.47 10.97 -4.42
CA LEU A 103 5.90 10.05 -3.44
C LEU A 103 5.87 10.67 -2.05
N THR A 104 4.96 10.17 -1.20
CA THR A 104 4.96 10.50 0.22
C THR A 104 6.29 10.11 0.86
N GLU A 105 6.82 11.00 1.71
CA GLU A 105 8.09 10.78 2.39
C GLU A 105 8.06 9.46 3.20
N PRO A 106 9.04 8.58 3.02
CA PRO A 106 9.18 7.36 3.81
C PRO A 106 9.29 7.66 5.31
N VAL A 107 8.59 6.87 6.12
CA VAL A 107 8.56 7.05 7.58
C VAL A 107 9.43 5.98 8.23
N ILE A 108 10.24 6.38 9.22
CA ILE A 108 10.98 5.46 10.08
C ILE A 108 10.51 5.67 11.53
N GLU A 109 10.24 4.57 12.24
CA GLU A 109 9.68 4.58 13.59
C GLU A 109 10.29 3.46 14.44
N GLU A 110 10.41 3.68 15.76
CA GLU A 110 10.67 2.63 16.73
C GLU A 110 9.36 2.19 17.39
N ILE A 111 9.02 0.91 17.28
CA ILE A 111 7.76 0.33 17.78
C ILE A 111 8.09 -0.87 18.66
N GLY A 112 8.08 -0.64 19.98
CA GLY A 112 8.58 -1.62 20.94
C GLY A 112 10.06 -1.90 20.69
N MET A 113 10.44 -3.16 20.51
CA MET A 113 11.82 -3.58 20.24
C MET A 113 12.11 -3.77 18.75
N ARG A 114 11.49 -2.95 17.89
CA ARG A 114 11.61 -3.05 16.43
C ARG A 114 11.73 -1.67 15.80
N VAL A 115 12.49 -1.58 14.72
CA VAL A 115 12.47 -0.44 13.81
C VAL A 115 11.56 -0.79 12.63
N ARG A 116 10.60 0.09 12.32
CA ARG A 116 9.76 0.00 11.13
C ARG A 116 10.18 1.10 10.15
N VAL A 117 10.36 0.73 8.89
CA VAL A 117 10.44 1.68 7.77
C VAL A 117 9.25 1.46 6.86
N THR A 118 8.54 2.53 6.51
CA THR A 118 7.35 2.54 5.67
C THR A 118 7.67 3.30 4.39
N VAL A 119 7.55 2.63 3.24
CA VAL A 119 7.71 3.20 1.90
C VAL A 119 6.34 3.27 1.25
N PHE A 120 5.89 4.46 0.87
CA PHE A 120 4.59 4.62 0.20
C PHE A 120 4.71 4.34 -1.30
N LEU A 121 3.66 3.73 -1.85
CA LEU A 121 3.51 3.49 -3.28
C LEU A 121 2.87 4.71 -3.94
N SER A 122 3.13 4.91 -5.23
CA SER A 122 2.37 5.89 -6.01
C SER A 122 0.91 5.48 -6.05
N GLU A 123 -0.02 6.41 -5.87
CA GLU A 123 -1.42 6.18 -6.25
C GLU A 123 -1.47 5.70 -7.71
N GLU A 124 -2.35 4.75 -8.04
CA GLU A 124 -2.58 4.37 -9.43
C GLU A 124 -2.91 5.64 -10.22
N LEU A 125 -2.07 5.97 -11.21
CA LEU A 125 -2.41 6.95 -12.24
C LEU A 125 -3.66 6.42 -12.96
N VAL A 126 -4.84 6.87 -12.52
CA VAL A 126 -6.06 6.73 -13.31
C VAL A 126 -5.83 7.56 -14.56
N ILE A 127 -5.40 6.91 -15.63
CA ILE A 127 -5.33 7.53 -16.95
C ILE A 127 -6.78 7.79 -17.34
N HIS A 128 -7.27 8.99 -17.01
CA HIS A 128 -8.46 9.52 -17.64
C HIS A 128 -8.13 9.60 -19.13
N THR A 129 -8.61 8.62 -19.89
CA THR A 129 -8.64 8.71 -21.35
C THR A 129 -9.74 9.71 -21.68
N GLU A 130 -9.51 10.99 -21.38
CA GLU A 130 -10.33 12.05 -21.92
C GLU A 130 -10.09 12.04 -23.43
N GLY A 131 -11.17 11.75 -24.15
CA GLY A 131 -11.13 11.59 -25.59
C GLY A 131 -10.44 12.77 -26.26
N LEU A 132 -9.58 12.44 -27.21
CA LEU A 132 -9.16 13.33 -28.28
C LEU A 132 -10.40 13.72 -29.10
N SER A 133 -11.19 14.64 -28.55
CA SER A 133 -12.21 15.42 -29.25
C SER A 133 -11.63 16.82 -29.42
N ARG A 134 -11.61 17.25 -30.67
CA ARG A 134 -11.08 18.51 -31.16
C ARG A 134 -11.64 19.76 -30.45
N ASP A 135 -10.79 20.78 -30.46
CA ASP A 135 -11.06 22.22 -30.57
C ASP A 135 -11.39 23.06 -29.31
N GLN A 136 -10.45 23.99 -29.06
CA GLN A 136 -10.59 25.42 -28.76
C GLN A 136 -10.91 25.96 -27.35
N VAL A 137 -9.88 26.62 -26.80
CA VAL A 137 -9.83 27.97 -26.17
C VAL A 137 -10.98 28.40 -25.25
N GLY A 138 -10.67 28.57 -23.96
CA GLY A 138 -11.48 29.41 -23.06
C GLY A 138 -11.00 29.35 -21.61
N THR A 139 -10.74 30.51 -21.02
CA THR A 139 -10.09 30.71 -19.72
C THR A 139 -11.06 30.77 -18.53
N LYS A 140 -10.48 30.61 -17.33
CA LYS A 140 -10.91 31.05 -15.98
C LYS A 140 -11.77 30.11 -15.12
N SER A 141 -11.14 29.73 -14.01
CA SER A 141 -11.64 29.74 -12.63
C SER A 141 -13.13 29.50 -12.40
N GLY A 142 -13.43 28.38 -11.75
CA GLY A 142 -14.71 28.17 -11.08
C GLY A 142 -14.56 27.24 -9.89
N LEU A 143 -14.72 27.81 -8.69
CA LEU A 143 -14.81 27.09 -7.42
C LEU A 143 -16.07 26.20 -7.37
N SER A 144 -15.92 25.04 -6.69
CA SER A 144 -16.93 24.31 -5.89
C SER A 144 -18.05 23.53 -6.63
N PRO A 145 -18.64 22.46 -6.05
CA PRO A 145 -18.88 22.29 -4.62
C PRO A 145 -18.59 20.94 -3.96
N SER A 146 -18.15 21.05 -2.71
CA SER A 146 -18.35 20.10 -1.62
C SER A 146 -19.73 19.45 -1.63
N GLY A 147 -19.79 18.14 -1.35
CA GLY A 147 -21.04 17.47 -0.98
C GLY A 147 -21.34 16.17 -1.71
N ARG A 148 -20.42 15.20 -1.72
CA ARG A 148 -20.82 13.79 -1.83
C ARG A 148 -20.30 13.08 -0.60
N ASN A 149 -21.23 12.51 0.18
CA ASN A 149 -20.93 11.60 1.28
C ASN A 149 -19.92 10.56 0.80
N GLN A 150 -18.64 10.77 1.13
CA GLN A 150 -17.59 9.84 0.77
C GLN A 150 -17.79 8.62 1.66
N VAL A 151 -18.47 7.60 1.12
CA VAL A 151 -18.62 6.33 1.83
C VAL A 151 -17.24 5.70 1.85
N ASP A 152 -16.57 5.81 3.00
CA ASP A 152 -15.27 5.21 3.19
C ASP A 152 -15.42 3.68 3.15
N LEU A 153 -14.73 3.04 2.20
CA LEU A 153 -14.71 1.60 1.98
C LEU A 153 -13.25 1.18 1.98
N ASN A 154 -12.95 0.12 2.73
CA ASN A 154 -11.64 -0.52 2.67
C ASN A 154 -11.47 -1.33 1.38
N ASP A 155 -10.25 -1.77 1.10
CA ASP A 155 -9.91 -2.42 -0.17
C ASP A 155 -10.65 -3.75 -0.37
N GLU A 156 -10.81 -4.56 0.69
CA GLU A 156 -11.61 -5.79 0.64
C GLU A 156 -13.07 -5.52 0.24
N GLN A 157 -13.68 -4.47 0.81
CA GLN A 157 -15.04 -4.04 0.50
C GLN A 157 -15.15 -3.55 -0.95
N ARG A 158 -14.17 -2.78 -1.44
CA ARG A 158 -14.14 -2.31 -2.84
C ARG A 158 -14.00 -3.47 -3.82
N MET A 159 -13.08 -4.40 -3.58
CA MET A 159 -12.87 -5.58 -4.43
C MET A 159 -14.13 -6.46 -4.50
N VAL A 160 -14.78 -6.69 -3.36
CA VAL A 160 -16.03 -7.45 -3.30
C VAL A 160 -17.16 -6.72 -4.03
N LEU A 161 -17.28 -5.40 -3.83
CA LEU A 161 -18.28 -4.58 -4.50
C LEU A 161 -18.12 -4.61 -6.02
N GLN A 162 -16.89 -4.48 -6.53
CA GLN A 162 -16.57 -4.64 -7.96
C GLN A 162 -16.88 -6.04 -8.48
N LYS A 163 -16.53 -7.09 -7.72
CA LYS A 163 -16.84 -8.47 -8.13
C LYS A 163 -18.36 -8.70 -8.25
N CYS A 164 -19.13 -8.04 -7.41
CA CYS A 164 -20.60 -8.07 -7.41
C CYS A 164 -21.27 -7.27 -8.54
N ILE A 165 -20.52 -6.68 -9.47
CA ILE A 165 -21.08 -6.23 -10.77
C ILE A 165 -21.78 -7.41 -11.47
N GLN A 166 -21.23 -8.63 -11.31
CA GLN A 166 -21.89 -9.88 -11.66
C GLN A 166 -22.32 -10.62 -10.39
N GLU A 167 -23.47 -11.27 -10.42
CA GLU A 167 -23.98 -12.02 -9.27
C GLU A 167 -22.99 -13.11 -8.83
N SER A 168 -22.44 -12.93 -7.64
CA SER A 168 -21.34 -13.77 -7.14
C SER A 168 -21.72 -14.46 -5.82
N GLY A 169 -21.33 -15.73 -5.69
CA GLY A 169 -21.54 -16.49 -4.46
C GLY A 169 -20.49 -16.16 -3.40
N ILE A 170 -20.78 -16.46 -2.14
CA ILE A 170 -19.88 -16.09 -1.03
C ILE A 170 -18.47 -16.71 -1.15
N THR A 171 -18.37 -17.93 -1.67
CA THR A 171 -17.07 -18.61 -1.84
C THR A 171 -16.21 -17.89 -2.88
N ASP A 172 -16.80 -17.41 -3.97
CA ASP A 172 -16.09 -16.66 -5.01
C ASP A 172 -15.63 -15.30 -4.50
N LEU A 173 -16.47 -14.62 -3.72
CA LEU A 173 -16.14 -13.35 -3.09
C LEU A 173 -15.00 -13.48 -2.07
N MET A 174 -15.01 -14.55 -1.26
CA MET A 174 -13.92 -14.84 -0.33
C MET A 174 -12.59 -15.12 -1.03
N ALA A 175 -12.64 -15.80 -2.18
CA ALA A 175 -11.44 -16.11 -2.97
C ALA A 175 -10.77 -14.84 -3.51
N VAL A 176 -11.55 -13.82 -3.90
CA VAL A 176 -11.03 -12.53 -4.38
C VAL A 176 -10.21 -11.81 -3.32
N VAL A 177 -10.60 -11.88 -2.05
CA VAL A 177 -9.92 -11.21 -0.93
C VAL A 177 -9.08 -12.18 -0.07
N GLN A 178 -8.84 -13.40 -0.56
CA GLN A 178 -8.02 -14.43 0.10
C GLN A 178 -8.46 -14.77 1.54
N ARG A 179 -9.77 -14.72 1.84
CA ARG A 179 -10.34 -15.07 3.14
C ARG A 179 -10.77 -16.54 3.18
N THR A 180 -10.60 -17.20 4.32
CA THR A 180 -10.96 -18.62 4.51
C THR A 180 -12.12 -18.84 5.48
N ASN A 181 -12.37 -17.91 6.41
CA ASN A 181 -13.47 -18.00 7.38
C ASN A 181 -14.71 -17.21 6.90
N ARG A 182 -15.83 -17.91 6.71
CA ARG A 182 -17.10 -17.36 6.21
C ARG A 182 -17.79 -16.39 7.18
N SER A 183 -17.70 -16.63 8.48
CA SER A 183 -18.41 -15.82 9.48
C SER A 183 -17.74 -14.45 9.62
N THR A 184 -16.43 -14.44 9.81
CA THR A 184 -15.67 -13.18 9.93
C THR A 184 -15.68 -12.38 8.63
N PHE A 185 -15.69 -13.03 7.47
CA PHE A 185 -15.84 -12.36 6.17
C PHE A 185 -17.20 -11.67 6.02
N ARG A 186 -18.30 -12.31 6.47
CA ARG A 186 -19.61 -11.66 6.44
C ARG A 186 -19.64 -10.43 7.32
N GLU A 187 -19.16 -10.54 8.55
CA GLU A 187 -19.17 -9.43 9.51
C GLU A 187 -18.30 -8.26 9.08
N ALA A 188 -17.11 -8.52 8.53
CA ALA A 188 -16.15 -7.47 8.18
C ALA A 188 -16.40 -6.83 6.80
N VAL A 189 -16.97 -7.58 5.85
CA VAL A 189 -17.04 -7.16 4.44
C VAL A 189 -18.47 -7.10 3.91
N ILE A 190 -19.23 -8.19 4.02
CA ILE A 190 -20.56 -8.28 3.40
C ILE A 190 -21.58 -7.42 4.15
N ASN A 191 -21.72 -7.59 5.47
CA ASN A 191 -22.72 -6.88 6.27
C ASN A 191 -22.55 -5.35 6.17
N PRO A 192 -21.34 -4.77 6.28
CA PRO A 192 -21.17 -3.33 6.09
C PRO A 192 -21.60 -2.83 4.71
N LEU A 193 -21.40 -3.62 3.65
CA LEU A 193 -21.82 -3.25 2.30
C LEU A 193 -23.34 -3.35 2.11
N LEU A 194 -23.99 -4.33 2.74
CA LEU A 194 -25.46 -4.46 2.79
C LEU A 194 -26.08 -3.31 3.60
N ASP A 195 -25.54 -3.00 4.77
CA ASP A 195 -26.01 -1.94 5.66
C ASP A 195 -25.88 -0.55 5.01
N LYS A 196 -24.78 -0.33 4.27
CA LYS A 196 -24.58 0.88 3.45
C LYS A 196 -25.48 0.91 2.21
N GLY A 197 -26.19 -0.17 1.89
CA GLY A 197 -27.07 -0.30 0.73
C GLY A 197 -26.33 -0.35 -0.59
N LEU A 198 -25.06 -0.79 -0.59
CA LEU A 198 -24.20 -0.89 -1.78
C LEU A 198 -24.29 -2.28 -2.44
N LEU A 199 -24.63 -3.29 -1.64
CA LEU A 199 -24.95 -4.64 -2.09
C LEU A 199 -26.39 -5.00 -1.73
N GLU A 200 -26.93 -5.96 -2.47
CA GLU A 200 -28.16 -6.66 -2.11
C GLU A 200 -28.03 -8.17 -2.30
N MET A 201 -28.86 -8.92 -1.56
CA MET A 201 -28.94 -10.38 -1.63
C MET A 201 -29.92 -10.78 -2.73
N THR A 202 -29.59 -11.83 -3.50
CA THR A 202 -30.51 -12.34 -4.53
C THR A 202 -31.69 -13.13 -3.95
N ILE A 203 -31.56 -13.65 -2.73
CA ILE A 203 -32.61 -14.37 -2.00
C ILE A 203 -32.78 -13.79 -0.58
N PRO A 204 -33.39 -12.61 -0.43
CA PRO A 204 -33.46 -11.91 0.86
C PRO A 204 -34.23 -12.69 1.93
N ASP A 205 -35.29 -13.43 1.57
CA ASP A 205 -36.09 -14.22 2.51
C ASP A 205 -35.34 -15.43 3.11
N LYS A 206 -34.22 -15.84 2.49
CA LYS A 206 -33.42 -16.99 2.93
C LYS A 206 -31.93 -16.61 2.93
N PRO A 207 -31.48 -15.78 3.89
CA PRO A 207 -30.12 -15.25 3.91
C PRO A 207 -29.04 -16.34 3.99
N ASN A 208 -29.36 -17.46 4.63
CA ASN A 208 -28.46 -18.61 4.80
C ASN A 208 -28.58 -19.67 3.69
N SER A 209 -29.30 -19.38 2.59
CA SER A 209 -29.42 -20.30 1.45
C SER A 209 -28.05 -20.66 0.86
N SER A 210 -27.84 -21.93 0.53
CA SER A 210 -26.64 -22.37 -0.19
C SER A 210 -26.53 -21.79 -1.61
N LYS A 211 -27.67 -21.33 -2.17
CA LYS A 211 -27.75 -20.66 -3.47
C LYS A 211 -27.71 -19.14 -3.37
N GLN A 212 -27.45 -18.59 -2.18
CA GLN A 212 -27.36 -17.15 -1.97
C GLN A 212 -26.23 -16.54 -2.80
N LYS A 213 -26.54 -15.44 -3.50
CA LYS A 213 -25.57 -14.60 -4.20
C LYS A 213 -25.76 -13.15 -3.81
N TYR A 214 -24.75 -12.34 -4.10
CA TYR A 214 -24.77 -10.91 -3.87
C TYR A 214 -24.57 -10.17 -5.19
N ARG A 215 -25.27 -9.05 -5.35
CA ARG A 215 -25.15 -8.17 -6.51
C ARG A 215 -25.13 -6.71 -6.08
N ILE A 216 -24.50 -5.89 -6.90
CA ILE A 216 -24.37 -4.45 -6.65
C ILE A 216 -25.70 -3.72 -6.87
N THR A 217 -26.00 -2.75 -5.99
CA THR A 217 -27.18 -1.88 -6.12
C THR A 217 -26.89 -0.68 -7.02
N PRO A 218 -27.89 0.10 -7.45
CA PRO A 218 -27.65 1.37 -8.14
C PRO A 218 -26.74 2.33 -7.35
N LYS A 219 -26.93 2.41 -6.02
CA LYS A 219 -26.08 3.21 -5.14
C LYS A 219 -24.63 2.72 -5.11
N GLY A 220 -24.43 1.40 -5.16
CA GLY A 220 -23.10 0.79 -5.28
C GLY A 220 -22.43 1.11 -6.62
N LYS A 221 -23.21 1.11 -7.70
CA LYS A 221 -22.75 1.47 -9.05
C LYS A 221 -22.35 2.94 -9.14
N ASP A 222 -23.18 3.84 -8.61
CA ASP A 222 -22.88 5.28 -8.52
C ASP A 222 -21.57 5.55 -7.76
N LEU A 223 -21.31 4.78 -6.69
CA LEU A 223 -20.07 4.88 -5.91
C LEU A 223 -18.83 4.43 -6.70
N LEU A 224 -18.99 3.42 -7.56
CA LEU A 224 -17.94 2.93 -8.45
C LEU A 224 -17.84 3.73 -9.77
N ALA A 225 -18.73 4.72 -9.97
CA ALA A 225 -18.84 5.50 -11.21
C ALA A 225 -19.04 4.66 -12.49
N ILE A 226 -19.85 3.59 -12.39
CA ILE A 226 -20.16 2.63 -13.48
C ILE A 226 -21.67 2.44 -13.69
#